data_AF-A0A4V4HC78-F1
#
_entry.id   AF-A0A4V4HC78-F1
#
_cell.length_a   1.000
_cell.length_b   1.000
_cell.length_c   1.000
_cell.angle_alpha   90.00
_cell.angle_beta   90.00
_cell.angle_gamma   90.00
#
_symmetry.space_group_name_H-M   'P 1'
#
loop_
_entity.id
_entity.type
_entity.pdbx_description
1 polymer ?
#
loop_
_entity_poly.entity_id
_entity_poly.type
_entity_poly.pdbx_seq_one_letter_code
_entity_poly.pdbx_strand_id
1 'polypeptide(L)'
;MSVSSSTVLCGRCQATLVVDGPSLPPVPQERLRNHDIPSVTETSRITALLDQIEPDIARYESEIARLEDTLATLRARRDELKRYQGEYKTLLSPIRRMPIDILLEIFSIVCFESGGNHRVITATTLSLSQICSFWRGVVKNNPRLWSTLAVNLALVTDIEGDGIRALVRLYLTRSSSFPLTLDIFARNCFGHLIEVLPSGAWAIL
;
A
#
# COMPACT_ATOMS: atom_id res chain seq x y z
N MET A 1 -5.19 -54.97 9.05
CA MET A 1 -6.35 -54.07 9.11
C MET A 1 -6.01 -52.88 8.24
N SER A 2 -6.62 -52.79 7.05
CA SER A 2 -6.51 -51.64 6.15
C SER A 2 -7.07 -50.40 6.84
N VAL A 3 -6.35 -49.28 6.78
CA VAL A 3 -6.78 -48.02 7.38
C VAL A 3 -7.37 -47.17 6.26
N SER A 4 -8.68 -47.25 6.05
CA SER A 4 -9.37 -46.34 5.12
C SER A 4 -9.35 -44.93 5.70
N SER A 5 -8.92 -43.96 4.91
CA SER A 5 -8.96 -42.55 5.30
C SER A 5 -10.13 -41.85 4.62
N SER A 6 -10.83 -40.98 5.35
CA SER A 6 -12.01 -40.25 4.87
C SER A 6 -11.84 -38.77 5.16
N THR A 7 -11.98 -37.93 4.13
CA THR A 7 -11.89 -36.47 4.24
C THR A 7 -13.19 -35.84 3.77
N VAL A 8 -13.83 -35.03 4.62
CA VAL A 8 -15.06 -34.31 4.28
C VAL A 8 -14.72 -33.11 3.39
N LEU A 9 -15.20 -33.14 2.15
CA LEU A 9 -14.98 -32.09 1.15
C LEU A 9 -16.06 -30.99 1.24
N CYS A 10 -17.28 -31.33 1.65
CA CYS A 10 -18.36 -30.37 1.76
C CYS A 10 -19.27 -30.67 2.95
N GLY A 11 -19.34 -29.74 3.91
CA GLY A 11 -20.20 -29.89 5.09
C GLY A 11 -21.71 -29.80 4.83
N ARG A 12 -22.16 -29.38 3.64
CA ARG A 12 -23.60 -29.27 3.31
C ARG A 12 -24.17 -30.57 2.73
N CYS A 13 -23.54 -31.09 1.68
CA CYS A 13 -23.96 -32.35 1.06
C CYS A 13 -23.24 -33.57 1.63
N GLN A 14 -22.32 -33.39 2.58
CA GLN A 14 -21.49 -34.44 3.18
C GLN A 14 -20.68 -35.22 2.15
N ALA A 15 -20.30 -34.58 1.03
CA ALA A 15 -19.39 -35.19 0.07
C ALA A 15 -18.05 -35.49 0.75
N THR A 16 -17.61 -36.75 0.65
CA THR A 16 -16.36 -37.22 1.25
C THR A 16 -15.46 -37.83 0.18
N LEU A 17 -14.16 -37.56 0.30
CA LEU A 17 -13.13 -38.31 -0.39
C LEU A 17 -12.74 -39.48 0.51
N VAL A 18 -13.15 -40.68 0.12
CA VAL A 18 -12.72 -41.93 0.75
C VAL A 18 -11.65 -42.56 -0.12
N VAL A 19 -10.51 -42.83 0.51
CA VAL A 19 -9.38 -43.54 -0.08
C VAL A 19 -9.11 -44.75 0.80
N ASP A 20 -9.23 -45.94 0.21
CA ASP A 20 -8.90 -47.21 0.86
C ASP A 20 -7.38 -47.35 0.88
N GLY A 21 -6.77 -46.80 1.92
CA GLY A 21 -5.33 -46.80 2.04
C GLY A 21 -4.78 -48.24 2.16
N PRO A 22 -3.71 -48.59 1.42
CA PRO A 22 -2.99 -49.81 1.72
C PRO A 22 -2.48 -49.75 3.17
N SER A 23 -2.52 -50.88 3.89
CA SER A 23 -1.82 -50.97 5.18
C SER A 23 -0.32 -51.00 4.91
N LEU A 24 0.28 -49.83 4.78
CA LEU A 24 1.71 -49.67 4.51
C LEU A 24 2.49 -49.93 5.80
N PRO A 25 3.32 -50.98 5.87
CA PRO A 25 4.27 -51.09 6.96
C PRO A 25 5.29 -49.94 6.83
N PRO A 26 5.64 -49.25 7.93
CA PRO A 26 6.68 -48.23 7.87
C PRO A 26 8.00 -48.85 7.42
N VAL A 27 8.64 -48.25 6.41
CA VAL A 27 9.97 -48.69 5.96
C VAL A 27 11.01 -48.14 6.94
N PRO A 28 11.81 -49.00 7.62
CA PRO A 28 12.85 -48.54 8.54
C PRO A 28 13.86 -47.63 7.86
N GLN A 29 14.27 -46.54 8.52
CA GLN A 29 15.21 -45.57 7.94
C GLN A 29 16.58 -46.19 7.66
N GLU A 30 16.99 -47.19 8.43
CA GLU A 30 18.26 -47.91 8.25
C GLU A 30 18.27 -48.66 6.92
N ARG A 31 17.14 -49.22 6.48
CA ARG A 31 17.01 -49.88 5.17
C ARG A 31 17.14 -48.89 4.03
N LEU A 32 16.62 -47.67 4.20
CA LEU A 32 16.74 -46.60 3.21
C LEU A 32 18.17 -46.03 3.11
N ARG A 33 18.95 -46.13 4.20
CA ARG A 33 20.32 -45.60 4.28
C ARG A 33 21.39 -46.61 3.89
N ASN A 34 21.12 -47.89 4.07
CA ASN A 34 22.01 -48.98 3.68
C ASN A 34 21.76 -49.36 2.22
N HIS A 35 22.77 -49.93 1.55
CA HIS A 35 22.64 -50.45 0.18
C HIS A 35 21.85 -51.77 0.15
N ASP A 36 20.67 -51.80 0.78
CA ASP A 36 19.77 -52.94 0.85
C ASP A 36 19.03 -53.07 -0.50
N ILE A 37 19.24 -54.19 -1.19
CA ILE A 37 18.63 -54.45 -2.49
C ILE A 37 17.44 -55.39 -2.26
N PRO A 38 16.20 -54.93 -2.52
CA PRO A 38 15.02 -55.78 -2.34
C PRO A 38 15.10 -57.03 -3.21
N SER A 39 14.67 -58.16 -2.66
CA SER A 39 14.51 -59.39 -3.44
C SER A 39 13.45 -59.24 -4.53
N VAL A 40 13.48 -60.08 -5.56
CA VAL A 40 12.51 -60.03 -6.68
C VAL A 40 11.06 -60.06 -6.22
N THR A 41 10.76 -60.82 -5.16
CA THR A 41 9.42 -60.92 -4.56
C THR A 41 9.05 -59.66 -3.77
N GLU A 42 9.99 -59.05 -3.05
CA GLU A 42 9.78 -57.75 -2.40
C GLU A 42 9.57 -56.64 -3.42
N THR A 43 10.40 -56.57 -4.47
CA THR A 43 10.25 -55.60 -5.56
C THR A 43 8.86 -55.69 -6.18
N SER A 44 8.39 -56.90 -6.49
CA SER A 44 7.05 -57.10 -7.05
C SER A 44 5.93 -56.61 -6.13
N ARG A 45 6.08 -56.82 -4.80
CA ARG A 45 5.12 -56.31 -3.80
C ARG A 45 5.17 -54.79 -3.68
N ILE A 46 6.36 -54.20 -3.69
CA ILE A 46 6.54 -52.74 -3.61
C ILE A 46 5.96 -52.08 -4.86
N THR A 47 6.19 -52.63 -6.06
CA THR A 47 5.62 -52.09 -7.30
C THR A 47 4.09 -52.15 -7.28
N ALA A 48 3.49 -53.29 -6.92
CA ALA A 48 2.04 -53.41 -6.82
C ALA A 48 1.40 -52.45 -5.80
N LEU A 49 2.17 -52.05 -4.78
CA LEU A 49 1.78 -51.08 -3.78
C LEU A 49 1.87 -49.65 -4.30
N LEU A 50 2.92 -49.32 -5.06
CA LEU A 50 3.05 -48.04 -5.75
C LEU A 50 1.92 -47.84 -6.77
N ASP A 51 1.58 -48.88 -7.52
CA ASP A 51 0.46 -48.87 -8.49
C ASP A 51 -0.90 -48.60 -7.81
N GLN A 52 -1.03 -48.90 -6.50
CA GLN A 52 -2.22 -48.58 -5.71
C GLN A 52 -2.18 -47.15 -5.13
N ILE A 53 -1.00 -46.65 -4.74
CA ILE A 53 -0.85 -45.32 -4.12
C ILE A 53 -0.98 -44.19 -5.15
N GLU A 54 -0.41 -44.37 -6.34
CA GLU A 54 -0.39 -43.37 -7.40
C GLU A 54 -1.79 -42.80 -7.74
N PRO A 55 -2.85 -43.62 -7.97
CA PRO A 55 -4.18 -43.10 -8.24
C PRO A 55 -4.79 -42.36 -7.05
N ASP A 56 -4.45 -42.74 -5.82
CA ASP A 56 -4.93 -42.06 -4.62
C ASP A 56 -4.31 -40.67 -4.45
N ILE A 57 -3.00 -40.54 -4.72
CA ILE A 57 -2.32 -39.24 -4.79
C ILE A 57 -3.00 -38.36 -5.85
N ALA A 58 -3.21 -38.88 -7.06
CA ALA A 58 -3.86 -38.13 -8.13
C ALA A 58 -5.28 -37.68 -7.77
N ARG A 59 -6.05 -38.50 -7.02
CA ARG A 59 -7.37 -38.11 -6.50
C ARG A 59 -7.28 -36.98 -5.49
N TYR A 60 -6.33 -37.01 -4.56
CA TYR A 60 -6.12 -35.90 -3.62
C TYR A 60 -5.70 -34.62 -4.34
N GLU A 61 -4.76 -34.69 -5.27
CA GLU A 61 -4.31 -33.53 -6.04
C GLU A 61 -5.46 -32.90 -6.84
N SER A 62 -6.31 -33.72 -7.45
CA SER A 62 -7.50 -33.25 -8.17
C SER A 62 -8.48 -32.50 -7.26
N GLU A 63 -8.77 -33.03 -6.07
CA GLU A 63 -9.65 -32.38 -5.11
C GLU A 63 -9.04 -31.11 -4.53
N ILE A 64 -7.73 -31.10 -4.27
CA ILE A 64 -7.00 -29.90 -3.84
C ILE A 64 -7.14 -28.80 -4.90
N ALA A 65 -6.82 -29.10 -6.16
CA ALA A 65 -6.91 -28.13 -7.25
C ALA A 65 -8.34 -27.57 -7.41
N ARG A 66 -9.35 -28.44 -7.33
CA ARG A 66 -10.76 -28.03 -7.41
C ARG A 66 -11.18 -27.11 -6.25
N LEU A 67 -10.74 -27.42 -5.03
CA LEU A 67 -11.05 -26.62 -3.84
C LEU A 67 -10.30 -25.28 -3.84
N GLU A 68 -9.06 -25.25 -4.33
CA GLU A 68 -8.27 -24.03 -4.49
C GLU A 68 -8.91 -23.07 -5.51
N ASP A 69 -9.38 -23.57 -6.66
CA ASP A 69 -10.10 -22.77 -7.65
C ASP A 69 -11.41 -22.20 -7.09
N THR A 70 -12.15 -23.03 -6.35
CA THR A 70 -13.37 -22.58 -5.65
C THR A 70 -13.06 -21.47 -4.64
N LEU A 71 -11.98 -21.63 -3.86
CA LEU A 71 -11.54 -20.64 -2.88
C LEU A 71 -11.10 -19.34 -3.57
N ALA A 72 -10.39 -19.42 -4.69
CA ALA A 72 -9.99 -18.27 -5.48
C ALA A 72 -11.22 -17.49 -5.98
N THR A 73 -12.21 -18.19 -6.53
CA THR A 73 -13.48 -17.59 -6.98
C THR A 73 -14.22 -16.89 -5.84
N LEU A 74 -14.32 -17.53 -4.68
CA LEU A 74 -14.99 -16.93 -3.51
C LEU A 74 -14.26 -15.68 -3.01
N ARG A 75 -12.92 -15.69 -2.98
CA ARG A 75 -12.10 -14.53 -2.61
C ARG A 75 -12.31 -13.38 -3.58
N ALA A 76 -12.27 -13.65 -4.90
CA ALA A 76 -12.49 -12.64 -5.92
C ALA A 76 -13.86 -11.95 -5.77
N ARG A 77 -14.95 -12.73 -5.61
CA ARG A 77 -16.29 -12.17 -5.40
C ARG A 77 -16.41 -11.36 -4.11
N ARG A 78 -15.83 -11.85 -3.01
CA ARG A 78 -15.78 -11.11 -1.74
C ARG A 78 -15.06 -9.78 -1.91
N ASP A 79 -13.93 -9.77 -2.59
CA ASP A 79 -13.10 -8.58 -2.74
C ASP A 79 -13.77 -7.55 -3.68
N GLU A 80 -14.50 -8.01 -4.70
CA GLU A 80 -15.36 -7.16 -5.51
C GLU A 80 -16.47 -6.49 -4.67
N LEU A 81 -17.16 -7.26 -3.83
CA LEU A 81 -18.20 -6.70 -2.94
C LEU A 81 -17.63 -5.71 -1.91
N LYS A 82 -16.42 -5.97 -1.39
CA LYS A 82 -15.72 -5.02 -0.52
C LYS A 82 -15.38 -3.73 -1.25
N ARG A 83 -14.99 -3.80 -2.52
CA ARG A 83 -14.76 -2.62 -3.36
C ARG A 83 -16.04 -1.80 -3.50
N TYR A 84 -17.16 -2.42 -3.91
CA TYR A 84 -18.45 -1.72 -4.00
C TYR A 84 -18.86 -1.10 -2.66
N GLN A 85 -18.71 -1.84 -1.56
CA GLN A 85 -19.01 -1.31 -0.23
C GLN A 85 -18.16 -0.07 0.10
N GLY A 86 -16.88 -0.08 -0.23
CA GLY A 86 -15.98 1.06 -0.10
C GLY A 86 -16.47 2.26 -0.91
N GLU A 87 -16.82 2.04 -2.17
CA GLU A 87 -17.34 3.08 -3.07
C GLU A 87 -18.62 3.72 -2.53
N TYR A 88 -19.60 2.91 -2.11
CA TYR A 88 -20.84 3.44 -1.52
C TYR A 88 -20.60 4.20 -0.22
N LYS A 89 -19.74 3.69 0.68
CA LYS A 89 -19.35 4.41 1.90
C LYS A 89 -18.68 5.75 1.57
N THR A 90 -17.82 5.76 0.55
CA THR A 90 -17.18 6.98 0.08
C THR A 90 -18.19 7.96 -0.49
N LEU A 91 -19.19 7.51 -1.28
CA LEU A 91 -20.26 8.36 -1.83
C LEU A 91 -21.14 8.96 -0.73
N LEU A 92 -21.42 8.19 0.33
CA LEU A 92 -22.21 8.63 1.48
C LEU A 92 -21.40 9.41 2.51
N SER A 93 -20.08 9.58 2.30
CA SER A 93 -19.22 10.29 3.25
C SER A 93 -19.70 11.73 3.46
N PRO A 94 -19.82 12.21 4.72
CA PRO A 94 -20.26 13.56 5.03
C PRO A 94 -19.46 14.65 4.29
N ILE A 95 -18.19 14.40 4.02
CA ILE A 95 -17.29 15.33 3.31
C ILE A 95 -17.78 15.70 1.91
N ARG A 96 -18.55 14.80 1.25
CA ARG A 96 -19.16 15.04 -0.07
C ARG A 96 -20.46 15.84 0.01
N ARG A 97 -21.08 15.89 1.18
CA ARG A 97 -22.31 16.65 1.45
C ARG A 97 -22.03 17.98 2.13
N MET A 98 -20.78 18.24 2.49
CA MET A 98 -20.39 19.46 3.15
C MET A 98 -20.51 20.64 2.19
N PRO A 99 -21.22 21.71 2.57
CA PRO A 99 -21.25 22.93 1.76
C PRO A 99 -19.84 23.45 1.51
N ILE A 100 -19.61 23.97 0.31
CA ILE A 100 -18.31 24.47 -0.11
C ILE A 100 -17.80 25.58 0.83
N ASP A 101 -18.70 26.40 1.37
CA ASP A 101 -18.34 27.51 2.27
C ASP A 101 -17.70 27.01 3.57
N ILE A 102 -18.26 25.95 4.15
CA ILE A 102 -17.70 25.32 5.35
C ILE A 102 -16.34 24.68 5.03
N LEU A 103 -16.19 24.11 3.84
CA LEU A 103 -14.92 23.53 3.40
C LEU A 103 -13.83 24.60 3.23
N LEU A 104 -14.18 25.75 2.67
CA LEU A 104 -13.29 26.88 2.50
C LEU A 104 -12.89 27.51 3.83
N GLU A 105 -13.80 27.54 4.80
CA GLU A 105 -13.49 28.00 6.16
C GLU A 105 -12.44 27.08 6.82
N ILE A 106 -12.66 25.76 6.77
CA ILE A 106 -11.69 24.78 7.27
C ILE A 106 -10.35 24.93 6.54
N PHE A 107 -10.35 25.04 5.21
CA PHE A 107 -9.11 25.20 4.45
C PHE A 107 -8.37 26.49 4.82
N SER A 108 -9.09 27.57 5.05
CA SER A 108 -8.49 28.84 5.48
C SER A 108 -7.80 28.68 6.83
N ILE A 109 -8.48 28.10 7.82
CA ILE A 109 -7.91 27.80 9.14
C ILE A 109 -6.62 26.97 8.98
N VAL A 110 -6.69 25.85 8.26
CA VAL A 110 -5.54 24.93 8.15
C VAL A 110 -4.37 25.57 7.37
N CYS A 111 -4.64 26.36 6.33
CA CYS A 111 -3.60 26.98 5.51
C CYS A 111 -2.94 28.19 6.18
N PHE A 112 -3.63 28.93 7.05
CA PHE A 112 -3.12 30.18 7.64
C PHE A 112 -2.73 30.06 9.12
N GLU A 113 -3.30 29.13 9.89
CA GLU A 113 -3.05 29.00 11.33
C GLU A 113 -2.03 27.93 11.71
N SER A 114 -1.48 27.18 10.73
CA SER A 114 -0.46 26.16 10.96
C SER A 114 0.94 26.75 11.23
N GLY A 115 1.05 27.65 12.21
CA GLY A 115 2.32 28.16 12.73
C GLY A 115 2.96 27.13 13.67
N GLY A 116 4.10 26.54 13.27
CA GLY A 116 4.99 25.85 14.23
C GLY A 116 5.52 24.46 13.87
N ASN A 117 5.30 23.94 12.65
CA ASN A 117 5.85 22.63 12.31
C ASN A 117 7.28 22.69 11.76
N HIS A 118 8.18 21.89 12.33
CA HIS A 118 9.58 21.67 11.93
C HIS A 118 9.72 20.95 10.56
N ARG A 119 8.76 21.09 9.64
CA ARG A 119 8.76 20.42 8.34
C ARG A 119 9.68 21.14 7.35
N VAL A 120 10.29 20.37 6.44
CA VAL A 120 11.14 20.88 5.34
C VAL A 120 10.36 21.84 4.44
N ILE A 121 9.09 21.52 4.15
CA ILE A 121 8.19 22.34 3.34
C ILE A 121 6.79 22.26 3.95
N THR A 122 6.16 23.42 4.17
CA THR A 122 4.75 23.50 4.55
C THR A 122 3.95 24.03 3.35
N ALA A 123 3.54 23.10 2.48
CA ALA A 123 2.68 23.33 1.32
C ALA A 123 1.28 22.75 1.59
N THR A 124 0.59 23.32 2.58
CA THR A 124 -0.70 22.82 3.08
C THR A 124 -1.76 22.75 1.98
N THR A 125 -1.90 23.81 1.19
CA THR A 125 -2.84 23.88 0.06
C THR A 125 -2.57 22.82 -1.00
N LEU A 126 -1.29 22.56 -1.30
CA LEU A 126 -0.91 21.46 -2.18
C LEU A 126 -1.30 20.11 -1.58
N SER A 127 -1.08 19.92 -0.28
CA SER A 127 -1.48 18.69 0.44
C SER A 127 -3.00 18.48 0.38
N LEU A 128 -3.80 19.53 0.60
CA LEU A 128 -5.26 19.50 0.47
C LEU A 128 -5.69 19.11 -0.96
N SER A 129 -4.98 19.60 -1.97
CA SER A 129 -5.26 19.30 -3.39
C SER A 129 -5.05 17.82 -3.77
N GLN A 130 -4.32 17.05 -2.96
CA GLN A 130 -4.04 15.63 -3.20
C GLN A 130 -5.04 14.69 -2.53
N ILE A 131 -5.94 15.21 -1.68
CA ILE A 131 -6.90 14.36 -0.95
C ILE A 131 -7.95 13.76 -1.89
N CYS A 132 -8.58 14.58 -2.73
CA CYS A 132 -9.51 14.10 -3.76
C CYS A 132 -9.68 15.12 -4.90
N SER A 133 -10.31 14.71 -6.00
CA SER A 133 -10.60 15.58 -7.15
C SER A 133 -11.49 16.77 -6.79
N PHE A 134 -12.46 16.58 -5.89
CA PHE A 134 -13.33 17.66 -5.40
C PHE A 134 -12.52 18.73 -4.67
N TRP A 135 -11.70 18.34 -3.68
CA TRP A 135 -10.84 19.26 -2.92
C TRP A 135 -9.86 19.97 -3.83
N ARG A 136 -9.28 19.26 -4.80
CA ARG A 136 -8.43 19.84 -5.85
C ARG A 136 -9.13 20.93 -6.64
N GLY A 137 -10.39 20.70 -7.04
CA GLY A 137 -11.21 21.70 -7.73
C GLY A 137 -11.47 22.92 -6.85
N VAL A 138 -11.86 22.69 -5.59
CA VAL A 138 -12.10 23.75 -4.60
C VAL A 138 -10.85 24.61 -4.42
N VAL A 139 -9.70 24.03 -4.06
CA VAL A 139 -8.48 24.82 -3.83
C VAL A 139 -7.94 25.47 -5.11
N LYS A 140 -8.11 24.83 -6.29
CA LYS A 140 -7.68 25.41 -7.56
C LYS A 140 -8.43 26.72 -7.88
N ASN A 141 -9.71 26.80 -7.54
CA ASN A 141 -10.55 27.96 -7.82
C ASN A 141 -10.50 29.04 -6.73
N ASN A 142 -9.66 28.87 -5.70
CA ASN A 142 -9.54 29.79 -4.57
C ASN A 142 -8.09 30.28 -4.43
N PRO A 143 -7.69 31.31 -5.20
CA PRO A 143 -6.31 31.77 -5.25
C PRO A 143 -5.73 32.17 -3.88
N ARG A 144 -6.57 32.73 -3.00
CA ARG A 144 -6.18 33.08 -1.62
C ARG A 144 -5.56 31.92 -0.86
N LEU A 145 -6.01 30.68 -1.06
CA LEU A 145 -5.44 29.51 -0.37
C LEU A 145 -3.99 29.25 -0.80
N TRP A 146 -3.56 29.73 -1.97
CA TRP A 146 -2.18 29.60 -2.47
C TRP A 146 -1.28 30.76 -2.03
N SER A 147 -1.76 31.64 -1.16
CA SER A 147 -1.03 32.85 -0.72
C SER A 147 -0.07 32.63 0.44
N THR A 148 0.14 31.40 0.91
CA THR A 148 1.09 31.12 2.00
C THR A 148 1.88 29.85 1.71
N LEU A 149 3.20 29.96 1.72
CA LEU A 149 4.14 28.86 1.55
C LEU A 149 5.29 29.05 2.55
N ALA A 150 5.65 27.99 3.28
CA ALA A 150 6.87 28.00 4.09
C ALA A 150 7.86 26.94 3.58
N VAL A 151 9.12 27.32 3.46
CA VAL A 151 10.22 26.47 3.01
C VAL A 151 11.36 26.57 4.02
N ASN A 152 11.77 25.42 4.55
CA ASN A 152 12.92 25.31 5.43
C ASN A 152 14.13 24.79 4.65
N LEU A 153 14.86 25.71 4.05
CA LEU A 153 16.11 25.48 3.33
C LEU A 153 17.20 24.87 4.21
N ALA A 154 17.11 24.99 5.54
CA ALA A 154 18.07 24.35 6.43
C ALA A 154 18.06 22.81 6.30
N LEU A 155 16.99 22.20 5.80
CA LEU A 155 16.82 20.76 5.69
C LEU A 155 16.89 20.25 4.24
N VAL A 156 17.08 21.14 3.28
CA VAL A 156 17.10 20.84 1.84
C VAL A 156 18.49 20.40 1.43
N THR A 157 18.60 19.24 0.78
CA THR A 157 19.84 18.81 0.11
C THR A 157 19.81 19.23 -1.36
N ASP A 158 20.97 19.38 -2.03
CA ASP A 158 21.07 19.90 -3.41
C ASP A 158 20.17 19.17 -4.44
N ILE A 159 19.78 17.93 -4.15
CA ILE A 159 18.90 17.10 -5.01
C ILE A 159 17.45 17.60 -5.03
N GLU A 160 17.02 18.42 -4.06
CA GLU A 160 15.65 18.92 -3.91
C GLU A 160 15.42 20.36 -4.44
N GLY A 161 16.47 21.05 -4.88
CA GLY A 161 16.41 22.46 -5.28
C GLY A 161 15.47 22.74 -6.46
N ASP A 162 15.43 21.85 -7.46
CA ASP A 162 14.51 21.97 -8.59
C ASP A 162 13.05 21.75 -8.19
N GLY A 163 12.81 20.85 -7.24
CA GLY A 163 11.47 20.60 -6.69
C GLY A 163 10.92 21.82 -5.95
N ILE A 164 11.75 22.49 -5.16
CA ILE A 164 11.37 23.72 -4.45
C ILE A 164 11.11 24.85 -5.43
N ARG A 165 11.95 25.02 -6.45
CA ARG A 165 11.74 26.02 -7.50
C ARG A 165 10.41 25.79 -8.22
N ALA A 166 10.09 24.55 -8.57
CA ALA A 166 8.82 24.20 -9.19
C ALA A 166 7.64 24.48 -8.26
N LEU A 167 7.78 24.19 -6.97
CA LEU A 167 6.75 24.44 -5.95
C LEU A 167 6.48 25.94 -5.74
N VAL A 168 7.53 26.76 -5.61
CA VAL A 168 7.40 28.21 -5.46
C VAL A 168 6.72 28.81 -6.69
N ARG A 169 7.14 28.39 -7.90
CA ARG A 169 6.48 28.81 -9.16
C ARG A 169 5.01 28.42 -9.19
N LEU A 170 4.67 27.22 -8.72
CA LEU A 170 3.29 26.77 -8.64
C LEU A 170 2.46 27.70 -7.73
N TYR A 171 2.96 28.01 -6.53
CA TYR A 171 2.27 28.89 -5.58
C TYR A 171 2.12 30.32 -6.12
N LEU A 172 3.18 30.90 -6.69
CA LEU A 172 3.13 32.20 -7.36
C LEU A 172 2.07 32.25 -8.48
N THR A 173 2.02 31.20 -9.30
CA THR A 173 1.06 31.13 -10.41
C THR A 173 -0.37 31.02 -9.90
N ARG A 174 -0.59 30.27 -8.81
CA ARG A 174 -1.92 29.95 -8.30
C ARG A 174 -2.47 31.00 -7.33
N SER A 175 -1.62 31.78 -6.65
CA SER A 175 -2.06 32.91 -5.82
C SER A 175 -2.63 34.04 -6.66
N SER A 176 -2.27 34.12 -7.95
CA SER A 176 -2.81 35.07 -8.92
C SER A 176 -2.68 36.51 -8.41
N SER A 177 -3.80 37.22 -8.21
CA SER A 177 -3.82 38.60 -7.70
C SER A 177 -3.63 38.73 -6.20
N PHE A 178 -3.58 37.62 -5.45
CA PHE A 178 -3.36 37.66 -4.00
C PHE A 178 -1.86 37.65 -3.69
N PRO A 179 -1.38 38.55 -2.80
CA PRO A 179 0.01 38.54 -2.35
C PRO A 179 0.42 37.19 -1.78
N LEU A 180 1.59 36.69 -2.18
CA LEU A 180 2.17 35.46 -1.64
C LEU A 180 3.07 35.82 -0.46
N THR A 181 2.76 35.27 0.72
CA THR A 181 3.67 35.21 1.86
C THR A 181 4.54 33.96 1.72
N LEU A 182 5.85 34.17 1.61
CA LEU A 182 6.85 33.12 1.52
C LEU A 182 7.76 33.16 2.76
N ASP A 183 7.59 32.20 3.66
CA ASP A 183 8.42 32.08 4.86
C ASP A 183 9.62 31.19 4.56
N ILE A 184 10.83 31.75 4.62
CA ILE A 184 12.07 31.02 4.33
C ILE A 184 12.85 30.85 5.63
N PHE A 185 13.01 29.60 6.06
CA PHE A 185 13.90 29.24 7.16
C PHE A 185 15.21 28.73 6.58
N ALA A 186 16.27 29.50 6.73
CA ALA A 186 17.62 29.08 6.39
C ALA A 186 18.40 28.81 7.68
N ARG A 187 19.30 27.81 7.65
CA ARG A 187 20.29 27.65 8.72
C ARG A 187 21.13 28.93 8.72
N ASN A 188 21.36 29.54 9.87
CA ASN A 188 22.36 30.60 10.00
C ASN A 188 23.72 29.99 9.66
N CYS A 189 24.15 30.13 8.40
CA CYS A 189 25.56 30.01 8.02
C CYS A 189 26.32 31.29 8.42
N PHE A 190 26.05 31.86 9.60
CA PHE A 190 26.87 32.92 10.17
C PHE A 190 28.10 32.30 10.85
N GLY A 191 28.93 31.69 10.02
CA GLY A 191 30.35 31.48 10.29
C GLY A 191 31.24 32.18 9.26
N HIS A 192 30.71 32.56 8.08
CA HIS A 192 31.55 33.16 7.02
C HIS A 192 30.84 34.19 6.10
N LEU A 193 29.71 34.77 6.50
CA LEU A 193 29.01 35.78 5.68
C LEU A 193 28.72 37.10 6.42
N ILE A 194 29.69 37.56 7.23
CA ILE A 194 29.88 38.99 7.48
C ILE A 194 31.23 39.41 6.88
N GLU A 195 31.45 39.14 5.60
CA GLU A 195 32.55 39.78 4.84
C GLU A 195 32.17 40.18 3.41
N VAL A 196 30.89 40.04 3.01
CA VAL A 196 30.44 40.49 1.68
C VAL A 196 29.27 41.47 1.77
N LEU A 197 29.41 42.43 2.68
CA LEU A 197 28.84 43.76 2.45
C LEU A 197 30.02 44.72 2.42
N PRO A 198 30.39 45.28 1.25
CA PRO A 198 31.28 46.43 1.25
C PRO A 198 30.62 47.50 2.10
N SER A 199 31.39 48.06 3.02
CA SER A 199 31.05 49.08 4.01
C SER A 199 30.68 50.44 3.40
N GLY A 200 29.97 50.47 2.27
CA GLY A 200 29.78 51.68 1.46
C GLY A 200 28.48 51.78 0.67
N ALA A 201 27.39 51.10 1.05
CA ALA A 201 26.09 51.25 0.38
C ALA A 201 25.00 51.85 1.29
N TRP A 202 25.37 52.69 2.25
CA TRP A 202 24.45 53.59 2.94
C TRP A 202 24.63 55.02 2.42
N ALA A 203 24.22 55.27 1.19
CA ALA A 203 24.08 56.63 0.66
C ALA A 203 22.90 56.72 -0.33
N ILE A 204 21.74 57.11 0.21
CA ILE A 204 20.76 58.09 -0.30
C ILE A 204 20.35 57.98 -1.79
N LEU A 205 19.13 57.48 -2.06
CA LEU A 205 17.93 58.24 -2.46
C LEU A 205 16.69 57.34 -2.41
#